data_AF-A0A4Q3XRY2-F1
#
_entry.id   AF-A0A4Q3XRY2-F1
#
_cell.length_a   1.000
_cell.length_b   1.000
_cell.length_c   1.000
_cell.angle_alpha   90.00
_cell.angle_beta   90.00
_cell.angle_gamma   90.00
#
_symmetry.space_group_name_H-M   'P 1'
#
loop_
_entity.id
_entity.type
_entity.pdbx_description
1 polymer ?
#
loop_
_entity_poly.entity_id
_entity_poly.type
_entity_poly.pdbx_seq_one_letter_code
_entity_poly.pdbx_strand_id
1 'polypeptide(L)'
;MSSPRTFTFTQKRPVVSATVVGEPATAEAIEATPVLRRPSLETAVQFGGPVVRRLLEQVPLRGDRSYVTVDTKVTLLMPGWYPAIPGWHTDGVPRGADLRPDGKGAPRLDEQVDMGEGPRYHVISVGLDSPTEFIDQTFDLEMEHYDSTQLYAELTRKVETLVQNGDLSTVAVSDRWVSWDWWNVHRAIPATATGWRLLIRVTESDQLKPRTADFIRAQSQVYVPVEFGW
;
A
#
# COMPACT_ATOMS: atom_id res chain seq x y z
N MET A 1 23.84 -8.43 -15.74
CA MET A 1 22.80 -8.98 -14.84
C MET A 1 23.51 -9.31 -13.54
N SER A 2 22.96 -8.85 -12.43
CA SER A 2 23.47 -9.18 -11.11
C SER A 2 23.24 -10.66 -10.82
N SER A 3 24.09 -11.27 -9.98
CA SER A 3 23.91 -12.67 -9.58
C SER A 3 22.67 -12.81 -8.69
N PRO A 4 21.94 -13.94 -8.75
CA PRO A 4 20.80 -14.17 -7.88
C PRO A 4 21.16 -13.93 -6.40
N ARG A 5 20.27 -13.29 -5.65
CA ARG A 5 20.45 -13.00 -4.22
C ARG A 5 19.20 -13.39 -3.46
N THR A 6 19.37 -14.02 -2.30
CA THR A 6 18.26 -14.33 -1.39
C THR A 6 17.92 -13.14 -0.52
N PHE A 7 16.63 -12.83 -0.41
CA PHE A 7 16.07 -11.78 0.43
C PHE A 7 15.01 -12.36 1.37
N THR A 8 14.97 -11.86 2.60
CA THR A 8 13.92 -12.19 3.58
C THR A 8 12.82 -11.13 3.51
N PHE A 9 11.64 -11.53 3.07
CA PHE A 9 10.45 -10.70 2.95
C PHE A 9 9.52 -10.87 4.15
N THR A 10 8.64 -9.89 4.37
CA THR A 10 7.66 -9.88 5.46
C THR A 10 8.34 -10.20 6.80
N GLN A 11 9.46 -9.51 7.08
CA GLN A 11 10.29 -9.73 8.27
C GLN A 11 9.51 -9.53 9.57
N LYS A 12 8.49 -8.66 9.53
CA LYS A 12 7.50 -8.48 10.59
C LYS A 12 6.13 -8.77 10.03
N ARG A 13 5.29 -9.51 10.76
CA ARG A 13 3.92 -9.76 10.33
C ARG A 13 3.12 -8.45 10.26
N PRO A 14 2.24 -8.27 9.27
CA PRO A 14 1.30 -7.14 9.25
C PRO A 14 0.46 -7.14 10.53
N VAL A 15 0.30 -5.97 11.15
CA VAL A 15 -0.49 -5.81 12.38
C VAL A 15 -1.89 -5.33 12.02
N VAL A 16 -2.89 -6.14 12.34
CA VAL A 16 -4.30 -5.82 12.11
C VAL A 16 -4.93 -5.27 13.39
N SER A 17 -5.39 -4.02 13.34
CA SER A 17 -6.10 -3.34 14.43
C SER A 17 -7.50 -3.91 14.68
N ALA A 18 -8.22 -3.44 15.70
CA ALA A 18 -9.65 -3.72 15.84
C ALA A 18 -10.47 -3.09 14.69
N THR A 19 -11.72 -3.54 14.51
CA THR A 19 -12.66 -2.88 13.59
C THR A 19 -12.87 -1.43 14.01
N VAL A 20 -12.88 -0.54 13.03
CA VAL A 20 -13.09 0.89 13.28
C VAL A 20 -14.48 1.13 13.87
N VAL A 21 -14.55 2.03 14.84
CA VAL A 21 -15.79 2.44 15.51
C VAL A 21 -16.43 3.60 14.76
N GLY A 22 -17.77 3.66 14.81
CA GLY A 22 -18.59 4.70 14.21
C GLY A 22 -19.49 4.17 13.10
N GLU A 23 -20.33 5.03 12.56
CA GLU A 23 -21.23 4.67 11.47
C GLU A 23 -20.45 4.24 10.22
N PRO A 24 -20.85 3.15 9.55
CA PRO A 24 -20.27 2.76 8.26
C PRO A 24 -20.35 3.90 7.24
N ALA A 25 -19.32 4.05 6.42
CA ALA A 25 -19.34 5.04 5.36
C ALA A 25 -20.35 4.65 4.28
N THR A 26 -21.30 5.54 3.98
CA THR A 26 -22.25 5.30 2.87
C THR A 26 -21.57 5.43 1.52
N ALA A 27 -22.19 4.88 0.48
CA ALA A 27 -21.71 4.99 -0.89
C ALA A 27 -21.56 6.46 -1.32
N GLU A 28 -22.54 7.31 -1.00
CA GLU A 28 -22.54 8.73 -1.32
C GLU A 28 -21.43 9.48 -0.57
N ALA A 29 -21.19 9.14 0.69
CA ALA A 29 -20.12 9.74 1.49
C ALA A 29 -18.73 9.36 0.97
N ILE A 30 -18.56 8.11 0.50
CA ILE A 30 -17.32 7.66 -0.14
C ILE A 30 -17.14 8.37 -1.48
N GLU A 31 -18.16 8.42 -2.32
CA GLU A 31 -18.13 9.08 -3.63
C GLU A 31 -17.74 10.57 -3.51
N ALA A 32 -18.26 11.26 -2.49
CA ALA A 32 -17.96 12.67 -2.23
C ALA A 32 -16.58 12.90 -1.58
N THR A 33 -15.83 11.84 -1.23
CA THR A 33 -14.53 11.98 -0.56
C THR A 33 -13.46 12.54 -1.52
N PRO A 34 -12.73 13.61 -1.14
CA PRO A 34 -11.63 14.12 -1.95
C PRO A 34 -10.47 13.11 -2.08
N VAL A 35 -9.87 13.06 -3.27
CA VAL A 35 -8.63 12.32 -3.51
C VAL A 35 -7.45 13.17 -3.07
N LEU A 36 -6.72 12.68 -2.07
CA LEU A 36 -5.56 13.33 -1.47
C LEU A 36 -4.28 12.63 -1.90
N ARG A 37 -3.26 13.42 -2.24
CA ARG A 37 -1.92 12.94 -2.61
C ARG A 37 -0.87 13.52 -1.68
N ARG A 38 -0.45 12.73 -0.70
CA ARG A 38 0.59 13.03 0.29
C ARG A 38 0.49 14.39 1.02
N PRO A 39 -0.68 15.00 1.34
CA PRO A 39 -0.70 16.06 2.35
C PRO A 39 -0.22 15.57 3.71
N SER A 40 0.04 16.50 4.63
CA SER A 40 0.30 16.16 6.04
C SER A 40 -0.96 15.57 6.68
N LEU A 41 -0.81 14.92 7.83
CA LEU A 41 -1.95 14.42 8.61
C LEU A 41 -2.96 15.51 8.93
N GLU A 42 -2.49 16.69 9.37
CA GLU A 42 -3.34 17.84 9.70
C GLU A 42 -4.13 18.33 8.48
N THR A 43 -3.44 18.50 7.34
CA THR A 43 -4.09 18.90 6.08
C THR A 43 -5.08 17.82 5.62
N ALA A 44 -4.78 16.53 5.80
CA ALA A 44 -5.72 15.46 5.45
C ALA A 44 -6.97 15.46 6.32
N VAL A 45 -6.85 15.77 7.62
CA VAL A 45 -8.00 15.94 8.53
C VAL A 45 -8.87 17.13 8.11
N GLN A 46 -8.24 18.23 7.67
CA GLN A 46 -8.96 19.43 7.24
C GLN A 46 -9.68 19.27 5.89
N PHE A 47 -9.04 18.61 4.92
CA PHE A 47 -9.51 18.57 3.53
C PHE A 47 -10.05 17.21 3.07
N GLY A 48 -9.92 16.15 3.87
CA GLY A 48 -10.33 14.78 3.50
C GLY A 48 -11.83 14.49 3.63
N GLY A 49 -12.62 15.41 4.19
CA GLY A 49 -14.04 15.19 4.45
C GLY A 49 -14.31 14.31 5.67
N PRO A 50 -15.60 14.08 5.99
CA PRO A 50 -16.01 13.49 7.28
C PRO A 50 -15.56 12.04 7.44
N VAL A 51 -15.62 11.23 6.37
CA VAL A 51 -15.20 9.82 6.43
C VAL A 51 -13.70 9.70 6.72
N VAL A 52 -12.87 10.43 5.96
CA VAL A 52 -11.41 10.40 6.15
C VAL A 52 -11.03 10.91 7.54
N ARG A 53 -11.60 12.04 7.98
CA ARG A 53 -11.35 12.58 9.32
C ARG A 53 -11.62 11.56 10.42
N ARG A 54 -12.80 10.93 10.41
CA ARG A 54 -13.19 9.92 11.42
C ARG A 54 -12.26 8.71 11.41
N LEU A 55 -11.84 8.24 10.24
CA LEU A 55 -10.95 7.08 10.14
C LEU A 55 -9.53 7.42 10.61
N LEU A 56 -9.04 8.62 10.31
CA LEU A 56 -7.73 9.10 10.77
C LEU A 56 -7.64 9.29 12.29
N GLU A 57 -8.76 9.50 12.99
CA GLU A 57 -8.78 9.50 14.47
C GLU A 57 -8.42 8.14 15.08
N GLN A 58 -8.47 7.06 14.27
CA GLN A 58 -8.26 5.68 14.71
C GLN A 58 -7.01 5.04 14.10
N VAL A 59 -6.20 5.80 13.35
CA VAL A 59 -4.97 5.25 12.74
C VAL A 59 -3.94 4.92 13.84
N PRO A 60 -3.35 3.70 13.86
CA PRO A 60 -2.42 3.28 14.91
C PRO A 60 -0.99 3.83 14.65
N LEU A 61 -0.85 5.15 14.65
CA LEU A 61 0.44 5.83 14.48
C LEU A 61 1.38 5.49 15.62
N ARG A 62 2.69 5.40 15.32
CA ARG A 62 3.72 5.27 16.36
C ARG A 62 4.32 6.62 16.72
N GLY A 63 4.37 7.56 15.79
CA GLY A 63 4.88 8.91 16.01
C GLY A 63 6.40 9.01 16.17
N ASP A 64 7.15 8.03 15.67
CA ASP A 64 8.63 7.96 15.77
C ASP A 64 9.36 8.32 14.47
N ARG A 65 8.66 8.94 13.50
CA ARG A 65 9.21 9.40 12.22
C ARG A 65 8.99 10.90 12.03
N SER A 66 9.85 11.51 11.22
CA SER A 66 9.86 12.97 10.98
C SER A 66 8.61 13.48 10.26
N TYR A 67 8.01 12.67 9.39
CA TYR A 67 6.88 13.05 8.56
C TYR A 67 5.77 12.01 8.57
N VAL A 68 4.53 12.48 8.57
CA VAL A 68 3.32 11.67 8.34
C VAL A 68 2.59 12.23 7.13
N THR A 69 2.41 11.39 6.11
CA THR A 69 1.68 11.75 4.89
C THR A 69 0.47 10.84 4.69
N VAL A 70 -0.61 11.39 4.12
CA VAL A 70 -1.84 10.63 3.86
C VAL A 70 -2.10 10.59 2.36
N ASP A 71 -2.49 9.44 1.82
CA ASP A 71 -3.05 9.28 0.48
C ASP A 71 -4.47 8.74 0.61
N THR A 72 -5.41 9.27 -0.17
CA THR A 72 -6.76 8.69 -0.30
C THR A 72 -7.00 8.27 -1.75
N LYS A 73 -7.75 7.18 -1.93
CA LYS A 73 -8.22 6.71 -3.24
C LYS A 73 -9.70 6.35 -3.15
N VAL A 74 -10.50 7.00 -3.99
CA VAL A 74 -11.92 6.71 -4.17
C VAL A 74 -12.09 6.02 -5.51
N THR A 75 -12.79 4.90 -5.55
CA THR A 75 -12.90 4.09 -6.78
C THR A 75 -14.27 3.42 -6.85
N LEU A 76 -14.93 3.52 -8.00
CA LEU A 76 -16.13 2.74 -8.31
C LEU A 76 -15.71 1.44 -8.95
N LEU A 77 -15.95 0.31 -8.30
CA LEU A 77 -15.51 -0.99 -8.81
C LEU A 77 -16.68 -1.79 -9.36
N MET A 78 -16.38 -2.67 -10.32
CA MET A 78 -17.26 -3.75 -10.79
C MET A 78 -16.59 -5.10 -10.49
N PRO A 79 -17.35 -6.21 -10.49
CA PRO A 79 -16.76 -7.54 -10.31
C PRO A 79 -15.56 -7.79 -11.25
N GLY A 80 -14.45 -8.26 -10.69
CA GLY A 80 -13.19 -8.50 -11.39
C GLY A 80 -12.27 -7.27 -11.53
N TRP A 81 -12.72 -6.07 -11.16
CA TRP A 81 -11.88 -4.87 -11.20
C TRP A 81 -10.96 -4.77 -9.99
N TYR A 82 -9.72 -4.34 -10.22
CA TYR A 82 -8.74 -4.10 -9.17
C TYR A 82 -8.69 -2.61 -8.78
N PRO A 83 -8.68 -2.27 -7.48
CA PRO A 83 -8.61 -0.87 -7.03
C PRO A 83 -7.20 -0.29 -7.03
N ALA A 84 -6.19 -1.15 -7.11
CA ALA A 84 -4.78 -0.80 -7.08
C ALA A 84 -3.99 -1.94 -7.75
N ILE A 85 -2.69 -2.01 -7.46
CA ILE A 85 -1.76 -2.89 -8.17
C ILE A 85 -2.08 -4.36 -7.85
N PRO A 86 -2.38 -5.18 -8.87
CA PRO A 86 -2.74 -6.59 -8.71
C PRO A 86 -1.53 -7.49 -8.46
N GLY A 87 -0.35 -7.13 -8.95
CA GLY A 87 0.88 -7.88 -8.71
C GLY A 87 1.37 -7.77 -7.27
N TRP A 88 2.04 -8.81 -6.77
CA TRP A 88 2.70 -8.80 -5.47
C TRP A 88 3.89 -7.85 -5.48
N HIS A 89 3.91 -6.91 -4.53
CA HIS A 89 4.93 -5.89 -4.43
C HIS A 89 5.22 -5.50 -2.97
N THR A 90 6.32 -4.75 -2.81
CA THR A 90 6.65 -4.03 -1.59
C THR A 90 6.53 -2.54 -1.86
N ASP A 91 6.28 -1.74 -0.81
CA ASP A 91 6.24 -0.29 -0.90
C ASP A 91 7.58 0.29 -0.42
N GLY A 92 8.05 1.36 -1.06
CA GLY A 92 9.17 2.15 -0.54
C GLY A 92 10.57 1.67 -0.89
N VAL A 93 10.72 0.71 -1.81
CA VAL A 93 12.03 0.27 -2.29
C VAL A 93 12.83 1.48 -2.84
N PRO A 94 14.12 1.63 -2.47
CA PRO A 94 14.98 2.67 -3.04
C PRO A 94 15.04 2.59 -4.57
N ARG A 95 15.03 3.73 -5.25
CA ARG A 95 15.05 3.80 -6.72
C ARG A 95 16.08 4.77 -7.27
N GLY A 96 16.64 4.37 -8.41
CA GLY A 96 17.57 5.19 -9.19
C GLY A 96 18.88 5.51 -8.47
N ALA A 97 19.65 6.46 -9.00
CA ALA A 97 20.94 6.85 -8.43
C ALA A 97 20.80 7.56 -7.06
N ASP A 98 19.69 8.26 -6.86
CA ASP A 98 19.45 9.03 -5.62
C ASP A 98 18.91 8.15 -4.47
N LEU A 99 18.66 6.86 -4.72
CA LEU A 99 18.13 5.89 -3.75
C LEU A 99 16.88 6.40 -3.01
N ARG A 100 16.05 7.18 -3.71
CA ARG A 100 14.82 7.74 -3.15
C ARG A 100 13.65 6.79 -3.36
N PRO A 101 12.86 6.48 -2.33
CA PRO A 101 11.64 5.69 -2.48
C PRO A 101 10.60 6.31 -3.44
N ASP A 102 10.62 7.64 -3.58
CA ASP A 102 9.76 8.38 -4.52
C ASP A 102 10.47 8.79 -5.83
N GLY A 103 11.67 8.28 -6.04
CA GLY A 103 12.49 8.52 -7.22
C GLY A 103 11.99 7.81 -8.48
N LYS A 104 12.49 8.23 -9.64
CA LYS A 104 12.29 7.54 -10.91
C LYS A 104 13.52 6.67 -11.18
N GLY A 105 13.32 5.44 -11.62
CA GLY A 105 14.40 4.51 -11.97
C GLY A 105 14.10 3.08 -11.54
N ALA A 106 15.06 2.21 -11.82
CA ALA A 106 15.00 0.82 -11.39
C ALA A 106 14.97 0.74 -9.84
N PRO A 107 14.16 -0.16 -9.28
CA PRO A 107 14.21 -0.48 -7.85
C PRO A 107 15.54 -1.14 -7.50
N ARG A 108 15.99 -0.96 -6.26
CA ARG A 108 17.23 -1.50 -5.71
C ARG A 108 16.96 -2.15 -4.36
N LEU A 109 16.53 -3.41 -4.38
CA LEU A 109 16.19 -4.16 -3.17
C LEU A 109 17.42 -4.45 -2.29
N ASP A 110 18.59 -4.56 -2.91
CA ASP A 110 19.88 -4.69 -2.23
C ASP A 110 20.18 -3.49 -1.33
N GLU A 111 19.93 -2.28 -1.82
CA GLU A 111 20.14 -1.04 -1.05
C GLU A 111 19.17 -0.94 0.14
N GLN A 112 17.96 -1.51 0.03
CA GLN A 112 17.00 -1.58 1.12
C GLN A 112 17.54 -2.37 2.32
N VAL A 113 18.36 -3.40 2.09
CA VAL A 113 19.02 -4.17 3.15
C VAL A 113 19.98 -3.29 3.95
N ASP A 114 20.77 -2.49 3.24
CA ASP A 114 21.84 -1.68 3.85
C ASP A 114 21.28 -0.43 4.55
N MET A 115 20.13 0.09 4.10
CA MET A 115 19.47 1.27 4.67
C MET A 115 18.75 1.00 6.01
N GLY A 116 18.59 -0.26 6.42
CA GLY A 116 18.06 -0.63 7.74
C GLY A 116 16.55 -0.43 7.89
N GLU A 117 16.12 0.62 8.60
CA GLU A 117 14.69 0.87 8.83
C GLU A 117 14.10 1.87 7.84
N GLY A 118 13.04 1.45 7.15
CA GLY A 118 12.32 2.28 6.20
C GLY A 118 11.03 2.89 6.72
N PRO A 119 10.18 3.40 5.80
CA PRO A 119 8.87 3.91 6.14
C PRO A 119 7.98 2.86 6.78
N ARG A 120 7.06 3.32 7.63
CA ARG A 120 5.94 2.54 8.14
C ARG A 120 4.66 2.96 7.45
N TYR A 121 3.81 1.99 7.16
CA TYR A 121 2.58 2.20 6.44
C TYR A 121 1.40 1.71 7.26
N HIS A 122 0.26 2.38 7.08
CA HIS A 122 -1.03 2.00 7.63
C HIS A 122 -2.08 2.14 6.53
N VAL A 123 -2.94 1.14 6.35
CA VAL A 123 -3.99 1.16 5.32
C VAL A 123 -5.30 0.71 5.91
N ILE A 124 -6.37 1.33 5.45
CA ILE A 124 -7.71 0.85 5.63
C ILE A 124 -8.45 0.93 4.30
N SER A 125 -9.31 -0.06 4.05
CA SER A 125 -10.29 -0.04 2.96
C SER A 125 -11.69 -0.12 3.58
N VAL A 126 -12.60 0.75 3.16
CA VAL A 126 -14.01 0.79 3.60
C VAL A 126 -14.95 0.93 2.41
N GLY A 127 -16.22 0.57 2.61
CA GLY A 127 -17.24 0.54 1.56
C GLY A 127 -17.32 -0.83 0.91
N LEU A 128 -17.09 -0.90 -0.40
CA LEU A 128 -17.03 -2.17 -1.11
C LEU A 128 -15.81 -3.02 -0.66
N ASP A 129 -16.06 -4.30 -0.42
CA ASP A 129 -15.04 -5.27 -0.01
C ASP A 129 -14.09 -5.62 -1.17
N SER A 130 -12.90 -5.02 -1.11
CA SER A 130 -11.75 -5.29 -1.99
C SER A 130 -10.48 -4.82 -1.28
N PRO A 131 -10.13 -5.40 -0.12
CA PRO A 131 -9.02 -4.93 0.71
C PRO A 131 -7.64 -5.13 0.05
N THR A 132 -6.61 -4.57 0.69
CA THR A 132 -5.23 -4.98 0.40
C THR A 132 -4.97 -6.33 1.05
N GLU A 133 -4.45 -7.27 0.27
CA GLU A 133 -4.03 -8.59 0.73
C GLU A 133 -2.53 -8.59 0.99
N PHE A 134 -2.11 -9.13 2.14
CA PHE A 134 -0.72 -9.20 2.57
C PHE A 134 -0.29 -10.65 2.75
N ILE A 135 0.96 -10.97 2.45
CA ILE A 135 1.61 -12.16 2.99
C ILE A 135 1.76 -11.98 4.50
N ASP A 136 1.30 -12.94 5.30
CA ASP A 136 1.20 -12.80 6.76
C ASP A 136 2.32 -13.54 7.54
N GLN A 137 3.32 -14.06 6.82
CA GLN A 137 4.46 -14.77 7.37
C GLN A 137 5.77 -14.42 6.67
N THR A 138 6.87 -14.56 7.40
CA THR A 138 8.23 -14.34 6.89
C THR A 138 8.63 -15.46 5.94
N PHE A 139 9.30 -15.12 4.85
CA PHE A 139 9.80 -16.10 3.90
C PHE A 139 11.06 -15.58 3.18
N ASP A 140 11.89 -16.52 2.76
CA ASP A 140 13.08 -16.23 1.96
C ASP A 140 12.79 -16.50 0.48
N LEU A 141 13.27 -15.60 -0.37
CA LEU A 141 13.13 -15.75 -1.81
C LEU A 141 14.41 -15.32 -2.52
N GLU A 142 14.93 -16.19 -3.37
CA GLU A 142 16.00 -15.83 -4.30
C GLU A 142 15.43 -14.97 -5.43
N MET A 143 16.05 -13.84 -5.69
CA MET A 143 15.65 -12.86 -6.71
C MET A 143 16.79 -12.65 -7.70
N GLU A 144 16.47 -12.73 -8.99
CA GLU A 144 17.40 -12.48 -10.10
C GLU A 144 17.39 -11.01 -10.54
N HIS A 145 16.23 -10.36 -10.45
CA HIS A 145 15.97 -9.02 -11.01
C HIS A 145 15.83 -7.96 -9.92
N TYR A 146 16.49 -8.13 -8.78
CA TYR A 146 16.32 -7.30 -7.58
C TYR A 146 16.72 -5.83 -7.74
N ASP A 147 17.45 -5.50 -8.81
CA ASP A 147 17.99 -4.19 -9.16
C ASP A 147 17.45 -3.64 -10.49
N SER A 148 16.36 -4.22 -11.01
CA SER A 148 15.81 -3.89 -12.33
C SER A 148 14.30 -3.70 -12.31
N THR A 149 13.76 -3.14 -13.39
CA THR A 149 12.31 -2.95 -13.56
C THR A 149 11.52 -4.27 -13.67
N GLN A 150 12.19 -5.42 -13.72
CA GLN A 150 11.53 -6.73 -13.71
C GLN A 150 11.30 -7.27 -12.29
N LEU A 151 11.78 -6.59 -11.24
CA LEU A 151 11.68 -7.01 -9.84
C LEU A 151 10.27 -7.49 -9.47
N TYR A 152 9.25 -6.67 -9.70
CA TYR A 152 7.89 -7.00 -9.25
C TYR A 152 7.16 -7.99 -10.15
N ALA A 153 7.54 -8.10 -11.42
CA ALA A 153 7.06 -9.18 -12.29
C ALA A 153 7.61 -10.54 -11.80
N GLU A 154 8.90 -10.60 -11.46
CA GLU A 154 9.51 -11.78 -10.86
C GLU A 154 8.89 -12.12 -9.50
N LEU A 155 8.77 -11.12 -8.62
CA LEU A 155 8.20 -11.30 -7.29
C LEU A 155 6.76 -11.80 -7.37
N THR A 156 5.94 -11.21 -8.26
CA THR A 156 4.57 -11.66 -8.51
C THR A 156 4.54 -13.13 -8.91
N ARG A 157 5.30 -13.53 -9.93
CA ARG A 157 5.32 -14.92 -10.40
C ARG A 157 5.72 -15.89 -9.29
N LYS A 158 6.80 -15.58 -8.56
CA LYS A 158 7.33 -16.46 -7.52
C LYS A 158 6.40 -16.57 -6.31
N VAL A 159 5.89 -15.44 -5.80
CA VAL A 159 4.99 -15.41 -4.64
C VAL A 159 3.64 -16.03 -4.97
N GLU A 160 3.10 -15.78 -6.17
CA GLU A 160 1.83 -16.37 -6.59
C GLU A 160 1.88 -17.91 -6.60
N THR A 161 2.98 -18.50 -7.10
CA THR A 161 3.16 -19.97 -7.05
C THR A 161 3.15 -20.49 -5.61
N LEU A 162 3.85 -19.82 -4.69
CA LEU A 162 3.91 -20.23 -3.28
C LEU A 162 2.55 -20.11 -2.59
N VAL A 163 1.79 -19.05 -2.85
CA VAL A 163 0.43 -18.88 -2.34
C VAL A 163 -0.51 -19.97 -2.89
N GLN A 164 -0.46 -20.24 -4.19
CA GLN A 164 -1.30 -21.26 -4.83
C GLN A 164 -1.01 -22.68 -4.34
N ASN A 165 0.24 -22.97 -4.01
CA ASN A 165 0.64 -24.25 -3.42
C ASN A 165 0.27 -24.37 -1.93
N GLY A 166 -0.14 -23.29 -1.28
CA GLY A 166 -0.39 -23.23 0.17
C GLY A 166 0.88 -23.10 1.01
N ASP A 167 2.02 -22.78 0.40
CA ASP A 167 3.29 -22.54 1.09
C ASP A 167 3.30 -21.18 1.79
N LEU A 168 2.54 -20.21 1.28
CA LEU A 168 2.35 -18.88 1.87
C LEU A 168 0.89 -18.61 2.25
N SER A 169 0.68 -18.18 3.50
CA SER A 169 -0.60 -17.68 3.98
C SER A 169 -0.75 -16.17 3.75
N THR A 170 -2.01 -15.75 3.58
CA THR A 170 -2.37 -14.36 3.32
C THR A 170 -3.39 -13.84 4.32
N VAL A 171 -3.40 -12.53 4.50
CA VAL A 171 -4.42 -11.82 5.29
C VAL A 171 -4.96 -10.63 4.49
N ALA A 172 -6.28 -10.52 4.42
CA ALA A 172 -6.98 -9.43 3.77
C ALA A 172 -8.21 -9.05 4.61
N VAL A 173 -8.30 -7.78 5.01
CA VAL A 173 -9.37 -7.30 5.88
C VAL A 173 -9.86 -5.92 5.47
N SER A 174 -11.17 -5.73 5.48
CA SER A 174 -11.84 -4.43 5.35
C SER A 174 -12.20 -3.88 6.73
N ASP A 175 -12.47 -2.56 6.81
CA ASP A 175 -12.91 -1.84 8.01
C ASP A 175 -11.95 -1.93 9.21
N ARG A 176 -10.69 -2.31 8.97
CA ARG A 176 -9.62 -2.44 9.96
C ARG A 176 -8.36 -1.79 9.40
N TRP A 177 -7.64 -1.05 10.24
CA TRP A 177 -6.30 -0.61 9.89
C TRP A 177 -5.34 -1.81 9.89
N VAL A 178 -4.56 -1.95 8.82
CA VAL A 178 -3.44 -2.88 8.71
C VAL A 178 -2.15 -2.06 8.67
N SER A 179 -1.18 -2.39 9.51
CA SER A 179 0.10 -1.68 9.61
C SER A 179 1.27 -2.59 9.20
N TRP A 180 2.21 -2.07 8.43
CA TRP A 180 3.31 -2.85 7.86
C TRP A 180 4.57 -1.99 7.61
N ASP A 181 5.69 -2.64 7.30
CA ASP A 181 6.93 -1.97 6.88
C ASP A 181 7.30 -2.33 5.42
N TRP A 182 8.28 -1.63 4.86
CA TRP A 182 8.70 -1.79 3.46
C TRP A 182 9.15 -3.20 3.03
N TRP A 183 9.24 -4.19 3.94
CA TRP A 183 9.52 -5.58 3.59
C TRP A 183 8.25 -6.42 3.38
N ASN A 184 7.08 -5.93 3.79
CA ASN A 184 5.85 -6.69 3.64
C ASN A 184 5.37 -6.73 2.19
N VAL A 185 5.19 -7.95 1.70
CA VAL A 185 4.68 -8.24 0.37
C VAL A 185 3.17 -8.21 0.38
N HIS A 186 2.58 -7.45 -0.55
CA HIS A 186 1.14 -7.22 -0.61
C HIS A 186 0.66 -6.92 -2.03
N ARG A 187 -0.66 -6.98 -2.22
CA ARG A 187 -1.35 -6.65 -3.47
C ARG A 187 -2.78 -6.17 -3.24
N ALA A 188 -3.41 -5.68 -4.29
CA ALA A 188 -4.86 -5.48 -4.32
C ALA A 188 -5.56 -6.78 -4.79
N ILE A 189 -6.74 -7.07 -4.23
CA ILE A 189 -7.60 -8.17 -4.70
C ILE A 189 -8.77 -7.63 -5.53
N PRO A 190 -9.30 -8.41 -6.50
CA PRO A 190 -10.38 -7.92 -7.34
C PRO A 190 -11.66 -7.75 -6.52
N ALA A 191 -12.47 -6.75 -6.88
CA ALA A 191 -13.81 -6.60 -6.35
C ALA A 191 -14.69 -7.79 -6.75
N THR A 192 -15.59 -8.21 -5.85
CA THR A 192 -16.57 -9.28 -6.08
C THR A 192 -17.97 -8.74 -6.39
N ALA A 193 -18.21 -7.45 -6.16
CA ALA A 193 -19.48 -6.78 -6.37
C ALA A 193 -19.25 -5.37 -6.95
N THR A 194 -20.34 -4.71 -7.36
CA THR A 194 -20.30 -3.31 -7.80
C THR A 194 -20.45 -2.37 -6.61
N GLY A 195 -19.61 -1.34 -6.52
CA GLY A 195 -19.76 -0.31 -5.49
C GLY A 195 -18.56 0.59 -5.29
N TRP A 196 -18.74 1.60 -4.44
CA TRP A 196 -17.71 2.56 -4.09
C TRP A 196 -16.79 2.02 -3.00
N ARG A 197 -15.48 2.19 -3.21
CA ARG A 197 -14.43 1.85 -2.25
C ARG A 197 -13.61 3.08 -1.92
N LEU A 198 -13.36 3.32 -0.64
CA LEU A 198 -12.37 4.26 -0.15
C LEU A 198 -11.18 3.50 0.42
N LEU A 199 -9.97 3.82 -0.04
CA LEU A 199 -8.72 3.45 0.60
C LEU A 199 -8.04 4.69 1.17
N ILE A 200 -7.57 4.59 2.40
CA ILE A 200 -6.70 5.58 3.03
C ILE A 200 -5.40 4.88 3.36
N ARG A 201 -4.28 5.43 2.89
CA ARG A 201 -2.94 5.01 3.28
C ARG A 201 -2.26 6.15 4.04
N VAL A 202 -1.74 5.85 5.22
CA VAL A 202 -0.90 6.75 6.00
C VAL A 202 0.52 6.21 5.99
N THR A 203 1.50 7.08 5.75
CA THR A 203 2.92 6.73 5.72
C THR A 203 3.66 7.57 6.75
N GLU A 204 4.34 6.91 7.69
CA GLU A 204 5.31 7.50 8.60
C GLU A 204 6.72 7.32 8.00
N SER A 205 7.46 8.42 7.74
CA SER A 205 8.77 8.36 7.07
C SER A 205 9.68 9.51 7.47
N ASP A 206 11.00 9.29 7.43
CA ASP A 206 12.00 10.35 7.60
C ASP A 206 12.41 11.03 6.27
N GLN A 207 12.00 10.44 5.14
CA GLN A 207 12.41 10.88 3.80
C GLN A 207 11.26 11.50 3.00
N LEU A 208 10.03 11.04 3.24
CA LEU A 208 8.85 11.44 2.46
C LEU A 208 8.18 12.68 3.06
N LYS A 209 8.63 13.86 2.64
CA LYS A 209 8.02 15.13 3.08
C LYS A 209 6.57 15.28 2.56
N PRO A 210 5.65 15.86 3.34
CA PRO A 210 4.31 16.17 2.88
C PRO A 210 4.29 17.19 1.75
N ARG A 211 3.30 17.07 0.87
CA ARG A 211 2.98 18.07 -0.15
C ARG A 211 2.26 19.25 0.47
N THR A 212 2.74 20.45 0.19
CA THR A 212 2.13 21.71 0.64
C THR A 212 1.22 22.34 -0.41
N ALA A 213 1.29 21.87 -1.66
CA ALA A 213 0.44 22.28 -2.78
C ALA A 213 0.10 21.09 -3.68
N ASP A 214 -0.93 21.24 -4.52
CA ASP A 214 -1.41 20.20 -5.46
C ASP A 214 -1.65 18.83 -4.81
N PHE A 215 -2.13 18.86 -3.56
CA PHE A 215 -2.40 17.68 -2.75
C PHE A 215 -3.84 17.19 -2.88
N ILE A 216 -4.78 18.02 -3.33
CA ILE A 216 -6.12 17.59 -3.76
C ILE A 216 -6.06 17.29 -5.26
N ARG A 217 -6.63 16.16 -5.66
CA ARG A 217 -6.71 15.75 -7.06
C ARG A 217 -8.16 15.60 -7.50
N ALA A 218 -8.40 15.86 -8.78
CA ALA A 218 -9.59 15.35 -9.44
C ALA A 218 -9.59 13.82 -9.31
N GLN A 219 -10.78 13.22 -9.14
CA GLN A 219 -10.91 11.78 -9.09
C GLN A 219 -10.30 11.17 -10.35
N SER A 220 -9.33 10.29 -10.15
CA SER A 220 -8.67 9.55 -11.22
C SER A 220 -8.87 8.07 -10.98
N GLN A 221 -9.75 7.46 -11.76
CA GLN A 221 -9.86 6.01 -11.81
C GLN A 221 -8.81 5.47 -12.78
N VAL A 222 -7.95 4.58 -12.30
CA VAL A 222 -6.89 3.98 -13.10
C VAL A 222 -7.17 2.49 -13.22
N TYR A 223 -7.37 2.04 -14.46
CA TYR A 223 -7.55 0.62 -14.78
C TYR A 223 -6.18 0.04 -15.11
N VAL A 224 -5.69 -0.88 -14.28
CA VAL A 224 -4.42 -1.58 -14.48
C VAL A 224 -4.68 -3.04 -14.86
N PRO A 225 -4.00 -3.60 -15.88
CA PRO A 225 -4.06 -5.03 -16.16
C PRO A 225 -3.44 -5.83 -15.00
N VAL A 226 -3.82 -7.11 -14.87
CA VAL A 226 -3.36 -8.02 -13.79
C VAL A 226 -1.83 -8.15 -13.75
N GLU A 227 -1.18 -7.99 -14.89
CA GLU A 227 0.28 -8.12 -15.05
C GLU A 227 1.05 -6.85 -14.66
N PHE A 228 0.36 -5.78 -14.26
CA PHE A 228 1.00 -4.51 -13.92
C PHE A 228 1.73 -4.57 -12.58
N GLY A 229 3.03 -4.24 -12.59
CA GLY A 229 3.89 -3.98 -11.45
C GLY A 229 4.74 -2.70 -11.67
N TRP A 230 5.34 -2.16 -10.61
CA TRP A 230 6.16 -0.92 -10.66
C TRP A 230 7.58 -1.10 -11.22
#